data_AF-A0A2G9XIJ0-F1
#
_entry.id   AF-A0A2G9XIJ0-F1
#
_cell.length_a   1.000
_cell.length_b   1.000
_cell.length_c   1.000
_cell.angle_alpha   90.00
_cell.angle_beta   90.00
_cell.angle_gamma   90.00
#
_symmetry.space_group_name_H-M   'P 1'
#
loop_
_entity.id
_entity.type
_entity.pdbx_description
1 polymer ?
#
loop_
_entity_poly.entity_id
_entity_poly.type
_entity_poly.pdbx_seq_one_letter_code
_entity_poly.pdbx_strand_id
1 'polypeptide(L)'
;MSNDHNLRELENQFHKAMLGVYESALRECGHNATRFLQMVGNHGGLQAAKILLHTPGFQYGFTELWQCGCLRLTMEALVIQPQFSVLFTKEEIQIAKNRLQECGYDVT
;
A
#
# COMPACT_ATOMS: atom_id res chain seq x y z
N MET A 1 16.52 7.82 22.46
CA MET A 1 16.58 6.43 21.98
C MET A 1 15.20 5.77 21.87
N SER A 2 14.08 6.48 22.11
CA SER A 2 12.73 5.88 22.14
C SER A 2 11.93 5.98 20.82
N ASN A 3 12.34 6.85 19.88
CA ASN A 3 11.58 7.07 18.64
C ASN A 3 11.97 6.07 17.53
N ASP A 4 13.24 5.69 17.43
CA ASP A 4 13.76 4.80 16.37
C ASP A 4 13.27 3.35 16.50
N HIS A 5 13.09 2.86 17.73
CA HIS A 5 12.57 1.50 17.97
C HIS A 5 11.09 1.38 17.56
N ASN A 6 10.31 2.44 17.78
CA ASN A 6 8.89 2.47 17.43
C ASN A 6 8.68 2.51 15.90
N LEU A 7 9.51 3.28 15.18
CA LEU A 7 9.43 3.36 13.72
C LEU A 7 9.81 2.03 13.04
N ARG A 8 10.82 1.31 13.54
CA ARG A 8 11.16 -0.02 13.03
C ARG A 8 10.04 -1.04 13.24
N GLU A 9 9.37 -0.97 14.38
CA GLU A 9 8.22 -1.83 14.65
C GLU A 9 7.05 -1.52 13.72
N LEU A 10 6.76 -0.23 13.49
CA LEU A 10 5.76 0.20 12.51
C LEU A 10 6.11 -0.23 11.08
N GLU A 11 7.39 -0.15 10.69
CA GLU A 11 7.85 -0.63 9.39
C GLU A 11 7.64 -2.14 9.22
N ASN A 12 7.93 -2.93 10.26
CA ASN A 12 7.66 -4.38 10.27
C ASN A 12 6.16 -4.69 10.18
N GLN A 13 5.33 -3.94 10.92
CA GLN A 13 3.87 -4.07 10.86
C GLN A 13 3.35 -3.70 9.47
N PHE A 14 3.88 -2.63 8.87
CA PHE A 14 3.54 -2.23 7.51
C PHE A 14 3.95 -3.28 6.48
N HIS A 15 5.13 -3.90 6.62
CA HIS A 15 5.54 -5.00 5.77
C HIS A 15 4.58 -6.20 5.85
N LYS A 16 4.17 -6.60 7.06
CA LYS A 16 3.16 -7.66 7.25
C LYS A 16 1.82 -7.27 6.63
N ALA A 17 1.39 -6.01 6.78
CA ALA A 17 0.16 -5.51 6.19
C ALA A 17 0.21 -5.56 4.66
N MET A 18 1.33 -5.20 4.03
CA MET A 18 1.55 -5.30 2.58
C MET A 18 1.43 -6.73 2.06
N LEU A 19 1.97 -7.71 2.79
CA LEU A 19 1.78 -9.14 2.45
C LEU A 19 0.31 -9.57 2.64
N GLY A 20 -0.33 -9.14 3.72
CA GLY A 20 -1.72 -9.47 4.02
C GLY A 20 -2.71 -8.94 2.99
N VAL A 21 -2.51 -7.73 2.47
CA VAL A 21 -3.36 -7.20 1.40
C VAL A 21 -3.17 -7.96 0.08
N TYR A 22 -1.95 -8.41 -0.23
CA TYR A 22 -1.72 -9.30 -1.38
C TYR A 22 -2.46 -10.63 -1.22
N GLU A 23 -2.35 -11.30 -0.08
CA GLU A 23 -3.04 -12.57 0.17
C GLU A 23 -4.56 -12.41 0.12
N SER A 24 -5.09 -11.31 0.65
CA SER A 24 -6.52 -11.00 0.64
C SER A 24 -7.00 -10.70 -0.77
N ALA A 25 -6.25 -9.92 -1.54
CA ALA A 25 -6.52 -9.65 -2.96
C ALA A 25 -6.52 -10.93 -3.81
N LEU A 26 -5.56 -11.83 -3.59
CA LEU A 26 -5.51 -13.11 -4.29
C LEU A 26 -6.74 -13.97 -3.96
N ARG A 27 -7.17 -13.98 -2.70
CA ARG A 27 -8.30 -14.79 -2.23
C ARG A 27 -9.67 -14.23 -2.65
N GLU A 28 -9.88 -12.92 -2.47
CA GLU A 28 -11.16 -12.27 -2.72
C GLU A 28 -11.36 -11.96 -4.20
N CYS A 29 -10.26 -11.60 -4.89
CA CYS A 29 -10.30 -10.98 -6.21
C CYS A 29 -9.54 -11.79 -7.28
N GLY A 30 -8.91 -12.91 -6.90
CA GLY A 30 -8.15 -13.78 -7.83
C GLY A 30 -6.88 -13.11 -8.39
N HIS A 31 -6.56 -11.92 -7.92
CA HIS A 31 -5.52 -11.08 -8.48
C HIS A 31 -4.14 -11.52 -8.01
N ASN A 32 -3.36 -12.11 -8.91
CA ASN A 32 -1.98 -12.53 -8.61
C ASN A 32 -0.97 -11.44 -8.97
N ALA A 33 -0.78 -10.48 -8.07
CA ALA A 33 0.19 -9.40 -8.21
C ALA A 33 1.65 -9.86 -7.95
N THR A 34 2.17 -10.80 -8.73
CA THR A 34 3.50 -11.41 -8.49
C THR A 34 4.63 -10.38 -8.40
N ARG A 35 4.58 -9.32 -9.22
CA ARG A 35 5.57 -8.22 -9.19
C ARG A 35 5.51 -7.42 -7.88
N PHE A 36 4.31 -7.19 -7.35
CA PHE A 36 4.13 -6.53 -6.06
C PHE A 36 4.74 -7.37 -4.94
N LEU A 37 4.43 -8.67 -4.90
CA LEU A 37 4.98 -9.59 -3.90
C LEU A 37 6.51 -9.64 -3.96
N GLN A 38 7.09 -9.72 -5.18
CA GLN A 38 8.53 -9.70 -5.38
C GLN A 38 9.17 -8.39 -4.88
N MET A 39 8.55 -7.24 -5.16
CA MET A 39 9.05 -5.95 -4.67
C MET A 39 9.03 -5.89 -3.13
N VAL A 40 7.95 -6.35 -2.50
CA VAL A 40 7.81 -6.38 -1.04
C VAL A 40 8.85 -7.32 -0.42
N GLY A 41 9.11 -8.49 -1.04
CA GLY A 41 10.12 -9.44 -0.57
C GLY A 41 11.56 -8.92 -0.71
N ASN A 42 11.88 -8.24 -1.81
CA ASN A 42 13.23 -7.77 -2.10
C ASN A 42 13.60 -6.47 -1.37
N HIS A 43 12.65 -5.54 -1.23
CA HIS A 43 12.91 -4.19 -0.69
C HIS A 43 12.31 -3.97 0.70
N GLY A 44 11.44 -4.85 1.17
CA GLY A 44 10.59 -4.59 2.33
C GLY A 44 9.35 -3.77 1.96
N GLY A 45 8.35 -3.75 2.86
CA GLY A 45 7.04 -3.15 2.56
C GLY A 45 7.11 -1.64 2.37
N LEU A 46 7.82 -0.95 3.26
CA LEU A 46 7.90 0.51 3.25
C LEU A 46 8.62 1.03 2.00
N GLN A 47 9.81 0.50 1.70
CA GLN A 47 10.57 0.93 0.51
C GLN A 47 9.83 0.56 -0.78
N ALA A 48 9.20 -0.61 -0.86
CA ALA A 48 8.36 -0.97 -1.99
C ALA A 48 7.22 0.03 -2.19
N ALA A 49 6.48 0.39 -1.14
CA ALA A 49 5.40 1.38 -1.22
C ALA A 49 5.92 2.75 -1.71
N LYS A 50 7.03 3.24 -1.16
CA LYS A 50 7.63 4.51 -1.60
C LYS A 50 8.03 4.48 -3.07
N ILE A 51 8.66 3.41 -3.54
CA ILE A 51 9.00 3.23 -4.97
C ILE A 51 7.73 3.27 -5.83
N LEU A 52 6.67 2.56 -5.42
CA LEU A 52 5.41 2.46 -6.17
C LEU A 52 4.63 3.78 -6.22
N LEU A 53 4.72 4.61 -5.18
CA LEU A 53 4.11 5.96 -5.15
C LEU A 53 4.82 6.93 -6.09
N HIS A 54 6.15 6.85 -6.20
CA HIS A 54 6.94 7.73 -7.07
C HIS A 54 7.06 7.23 -8.52
N THR A 55 6.71 5.97 -8.78
CA THR A 55 6.69 5.44 -10.15
C THR A 55 5.47 6.00 -10.88
N PRO A 56 5.65 6.67 -12.04
CA PRO A 56 4.55 7.21 -12.82
C PRO A 56 3.71 6.10 -13.47
N GLY A 57 2.40 6.32 -13.55
CA GLY A 57 1.42 5.40 -14.13
C GLY A 57 0.69 4.55 -13.09
N PHE A 58 -0.55 4.14 -13.42
CA PHE A 58 -1.30 3.19 -12.60
C PHE A 58 -0.49 1.89 -12.51
N GLN A 59 -0.14 1.49 -11.28
CA GLN A 59 0.45 0.19 -11.03
C GLN A 59 -0.59 -0.86 -11.45
N TYR A 60 -0.25 -1.70 -12.42
CA TYR A 60 -1.18 -2.57 -13.17
C TYR A 60 -2.12 -3.46 -12.34
N GLY A 61 -1.93 -3.60 -11.01
CA GLY A 61 -2.87 -4.30 -10.12
C GLY A 61 -4.00 -3.46 -9.52
N PHE A 62 -3.92 -2.12 -9.60
CA PHE A 62 -4.90 -1.23 -8.96
C PHE A 62 -6.26 -1.22 -9.68
N THR A 63 -6.26 -1.31 -11.01
CA THR A 63 -7.49 -1.37 -11.82
C THR A 63 -8.27 -2.67 -11.59
N GLU A 64 -7.58 -3.80 -11.44
CA GLU A 64 -8.21 -5.09 -11.17
C GLU A 64 -8.83 -5.12 -9.76
N LEU A 65 -8.15 -4.57 -8.76
CA LEU A 65 -8.69 -4.42 -7.40
C LEU A 65 -9.89 -3.47 -7.35
N TRP A 66 -9.88 -2.40 -8.15
CA TRP A 66 -11.03 -1.51 -8.29
C TRP A 66 -12.26 -2.23 -8.85
N GLN A 67 -12.09 -2.99 -9.93
CA GLN A 67 -13.20 -3.72 -10.56
C GLN A 67 -13.85 -4.75 -9.63
N CYS A 68 -13.09 -5.29 -8.68
CA CYS A 68 -13.60 -6.24 -7.70
C CYS A 68 -14.07 -5.61 -6.37
N GLY A 69 -14.10 -4.27 -6.26
CA GLY A 69 -14.50 -3.59 -5.01
C GLY A 69 -13.49 -3.76 -3.85
N CYS A 70 -12.28 -4.21 -4.17
CA CYS A 70 -11.20 -4.57 -3.26
C CYS A 70 -10.31 -3.36 -2.88
N LEU A 71 -10.74 -2.11 -3.08
CA LEU A 71 -9.89 -0.92 -2.89
C LEU A 71 -9.31 -0.77 -1.46
N ARG A 72 -10.01 -1.27 -0.43
CA ARG A 72 -9.50 -1.35 0.95
C ARG A 72 -8.25 -2.24 1.10
N LEU A 73 -8.02 -3.15 0.15
CA LEU A 73 -6.91 -4.10 0.09
C LEU A 73 -5.78 -3.59 -0.82
N THR A 74 -5.68 -2.28 -1.02
CA THR A 74 -4.59 -1.67 -1.77
C THR A 74 -3.49 -1.17 -0.85
N MET A 75 -2.29 -1.00 -1.40
CA MET A 75 -1.19 -0.35 -0.69
C MET A 75 -1.55 1.10 -0.35
N GLU A 76 -2.23 1.80 -1.24
CA GLU A 76 -2.73 3.16 -1.03
C GLU A 76 -3.64 3.25 0.20
N ALA A 77 -4.55 2.28 0.38
CA ALA A 77 -5.41 2.21 1.54
C ALA A 77 -4.62 1.99 2.84
N LEU A 78 -3.51 1.25 2.82
CA LEU A 78 -2.62 1.10 3.98
C LEU A 78 -1.87 2.41 4.29
N VAL A 79 -1.38 3.12 3.26
CA VAL A 79 -0.59 4.37 3.41
C VAL A 79 -1.38 5.45 4.14
N ILE A 80 -2.69 5.56 3.88
CA ILE A 80 -3.54 6.58 4.51
C ILE A 80 -4.00 6.23 5.93
N GLN A 81 -3.75 5.00 6.41
CA GLN A 81 -4.15 4.62 7.77
C GLN A 81 -3.36 5.42 8.81
N PRO A 82 -4.01 5.97 9.85
CA PRO A 82 -3.36 6.82 10.85
C PRO A 82 -2.12 6.19 11.51
N GLN A 83 -2.12 4.86 11.68
CA GLN A 83 -1.00 4.12 12.25
C GLN A 83 0.24 4.08 11.36
N PHE A 84 0.07 4.10 10.03
CA PHE A 84 1.15 3.95 9.05
C PHE A 84 1.52 5.26 8.37
N SER A 85 0.62 6.25 8.34
CA SER A 85 0.84 7.54 7.69
C SER A 85 2.09 8.26 8.21
N VAL A 86 2.50 7.99 9.45
CA VAL A 86 3.75 8.54 10.04
C VAL A 86 5.03 8.07 9.32
N LEU A 87 4.98 6.96 8.58
CA LEU A 87 6.10 6.45 7.78
C LEU A 87 6.26 7.16 6.43
N PHE A 88 5.28 7.99 6.06
CA PHE A 88 5.16 8.61 4.74
C PHE A 88 5.21 10.13 4.83
N THR A 89 5.67 10.76 3.75
CA THR A 89 5.58 12.22 3.63
C THR A 89 4.14 12.64 3.30
N LYS A 90 3.85 13.93 3.45
CA LYS A 90 2.54 14.48 3.10
C LYS A 90 2.22 14.29 1.61
N GLU A 91 3.24 14.40 0.77
CA GLU A 91 3.15 14.22 -0.67
C GLU A 91 2.83 12.75 -1.02
N GLU A 92 3.51 11.80 -0.39
CA GLU A 92 3.26 10.36 -0.54
C GLU A 92 1.82 9.99 -0.14
N ILE A 93 1.35 10.51 0.99
CA ILE A 93 -0.04 10.33 1.45
C ILE A 93 -1.03 10.94 0.45
N GLN A 94 -0.73 12.14 -0.07
CA GLN A 94 -1.61 12.79 -1.04
C GLN A 94 -1.70 12.02 -2.35
N ILE A 95 -0.60 11.43 -2.83
CA ILE A 95 -0.61 10.54 -4.00
C ILE A 95 -1.53 9.35 -3.76
N ALA A 96 -1.43 8.70 -2.59
CA ALA A 96 -2.29 7.58 -2.24
C ALA A 96 -3.78 7.97 -2.19
N LYS A 97 -4.09 9.12 -1.56
CA LYS A 97 -5.46 9.66 -1.51
C LYS A 97 -6.00 9.96 -2.91
N ASN A 98 -5.23 10.63 -3.75
CA ASN A 98 -5.65 10.96 -5.12
C ASN A 98 -5.99 9.70 -5.92
N ARG A 99 -5.12 8.67 -5.88
CA ARG A 99 -5.36 7.39 -6.58
C ARG A 99 -6.65 6.70 -6.11
N LEU A 100 -6.92 6.72 -4.80
CA LEU A 100 -8.15 6.16 -4.22
C LEU A 100 -9.40 6.95 -4.67
N GLN A 101 -9.32 8.28 -4.64
CA GLN A 101 -10.41 9.17 -5.06
C GLN A 101 -10.71 9.08 -6.56
N GLU A 102 -9.69 8.95 -7.41
CA GLU A 102 -9.83 8.72 -8.85
C GLU A 102 -10.64 7.45 -9.16
N CYS A 103 -10.64 6.48 -8.24
CA CYS A 103 -11.45 5.26 -8.33
C CYS A 103 -12.76 5.31 -7.51
N GLY A 104 -13.14 6.48 -7.00
CA GLY A 104 -14.40 6.68 -6.27
C GLY A 104 -14.41 6.14 -4.85
N TYR A 105 -13.24 5.90 -4.24
CA TYR A 105 -13.14 5.53 -2.83
C TYR A 105 -13.20 6.77 -1.94
N ASP A 106 -14.00 6.71 -0.88
CA ASP A 106 -14.08 7.78 0.10
C ASP A 106 -12.87 7.76 1.03
N VAL A 107 -12.14 8.87 1.08
CA VAL A 107 -10.89 9.02 1.85
C VAL A 107 -11.05 9.99 3.03
N THR A 108 -12.30 10.24 3.47
CA THR A 108 -12.64 11.05 4.65
C THR A 108 -11.93 10.62 5.92
#